data_AF-A0A7K7DNA5-F1
#
_entry.id   AF-A0A7K7DNA5-F1
#
_cell.length_a   1.000
_cell.length_b   1.000
_cell.length_c   1.000
_cell.angle_alpha   90.00
_cell.angle_beta   90.00
_cell.angle_gamma   90.00
#
_symmetry.space_group_name_H-M   'P 1'
#
loop_
_entity.id
_entity.type
_entity.pdbx_description
1 polymer ?
#
loop_
_entity_poly.entity_id
_entity_poly.type
_entity_poly.pdbx_seq_one_letter_code
_entity_poly.pdbx_strand_id
1 'polypeptide(L)'
;FLGWLDFLDELVMGAHPLVADAISQAVEEKFFQGILQPQLLQMSELAVLGATAVLTGTVRQLRSPPLLHRLVLFLLGPHRHPETPGDAPHPLRAQLIERCDHLSDEISLASLRLFEELLRKPHEHVAHNLVLRNLEARAYLQRGAEERGPPETDPEEDGL
;
A
#
# COMPACT_ATOMS: atom_id res chain seq x y z
N PHE A 1 8.81 -20.75 -3.43
CA PHE A 1 8.00 -19.67 -2.83
C PHE A 1 7.11 -19.00 -3.87
N LEU A 2 7.66 -18.26 -4.85
CA LEU A 2 6.86 -17.50 -5.83
C LEU A 2 5.82 -18.33 -6.61
N GLY A 3 6.11 -19.59 -6.98
CA GLY A 3 5.10 -20.45 -7.61
C GLY A 3 3.88 -20.79 -6.74
N TRP A 4 4.05 -20.87 -5.41
CA TRP A 4 2.91 -21.04 -4.49
C TRP A 4 2.06 -19.77 -4.41
N LEU A 5 2.73 -18.61 -4.43
CA LEU A 5 2.05 -17.32 -4.41
C LEU A 5 1.28 -17.07 -5.71
N ASP A 6 1.87 -17.43 -6.85
CA ASP A 6 1.22 -17.38 -8.17
C ASP A 6 -0.07 -18.20 -8.20
N PHE A 7 0.00 -19.44 -7.70
CA PHE A 7 -1.15 -20.32 -7.59
C PHE A 7 -2.25 -19.71 -6.71
N LEU A 8 -1.89 -19.13 -5.56
CA LEU A 8 -2.86 -18.47 -4.69
C LEU A 8 -3.49 -17.23 -5.33
N ASP A 9 -2.70 -16.45 -6.06
CA ASP A 9 -3.18 -15.25 -6.75
C ASP A 9 -4.18 -15.61 -7.85
N GLU A 10 -3.85 -16.61 -8.68
CA GLU A 10 -4.75 -17.14 -9.71
C GLU A 10 -6.01 -17.78 -9.11
N LEU A 11 -5.88 -18.49 -7.97
CA LEU A 11 -7.02 -19.05 -7.26
C LEU A 11 -7.96 -17.95 -6.74
N VAL A 12 -7.41 -16.88 -6.15
CA VAL A 12 -8.21 -15.74 -5.67
C VAL A 12 -8.86 -15.00 -6.84
N MET A 13 -8.17 -14.86 -7.98
CA MET A 13 -8.73 -14.26 -9.20
C MET A 13 -9.97 -14.99 -9.73
N GLY A 14 -9.97 -16.33 -9.68
CA GLY A 14 -11.06 -17.16 -10.21
C GLY A 14 -12.14 -17.53 -9.18
N ALA A 15 -11.94 -17.26 -7.89
CA ALA A 15 -12.84 -17.69 -6.83
C ALA A 15 -14.08 -16.80 -6.67
N HIS A 16 -15.15 -17.37 -6.08
CA HIS A 16 -16.29 -16.59 -5.62
C HIS A 16 -15.82 -15.52 -4.60
N PRO A 17 -16.35 -14.28 -4.61
CA PRO A 17 -15.85 -13.19 -3.76
C PRO A 17 -15.71 -13.52 -2.28
N LEU A 18 -16.66 -14.26 -1.68
CA LEU A 18 -16.57 -14.70 -0.29
C LEU A 18 -15.39 -15.65 -0.03
N VAL A 19 -15.07 -16.52 -0.99
CA VAL A 19 -13.95 -17.46 -0.88
C VAL A 19 -12.64 -16.73 -1.13
N ALA A 20 -12.59 -15.85 -2.13
CA ALA A 20 -11.46 -14.98 -2.42
C ALA A 20 -11.08 -14.15 -1.19
N ASP A 21 -12.07 -13.57 -0.51
CA ASP A 21 -11.85 -12.78 0.71
C ASP A 21 -11.32 -13.64 1.87
N ALA A 22 -11.93 -14.81 2.11
CA ALA A 22 -11.47 -15.74 3.15
C ALA A 22 -10.03 -16.24 2.91
N ILE A 23 -9.68 -16.56 1.66
CA ILE A 23 -8.31 -16.95 1.29
C ILE A 23 -7.36 -15.76 1.53
N SER A 24 -7.76 -14.56 1.10
CA SER A 24 -6.93 -13.37 1.24
C SER A 24 -6.69 -13.01 2.70
N GLN A 25 -7.69 -13.18 3.56
CA GLN A 25 -7.55 -13.04 5.01
C GLN A 25 -6.56 -14.05 5.59
N ALA A 26 -6.68 -15.32 5.21
CA ALA A 26 -5.77 -16.35 5.68
C ALA A 26 -4.32 -16.07 5.24
N VAL A 27 -4.10 -15.55 4.02
CA VAL A 27 -2.77 -15.16 3.55
C VAL A 27 -2.23 -13.98 4.36
N GLU A 28 -3.06 -12.98 4.64
CA GLU A 28 -2.65 -11.84 5.48
C GLU A 28 -2.20 -12.29 6.87
N GLU A 29 -3.02 -13.10 7.55
CA GLU A 29 -2.72 -13.56 8.91
C GLU A 29 -1.51 -14.50 8.95
N LYS A 30 -1.46 -15.50 8.07
CA LYS A 30 -0.46 -16.57 8.14
C LYS A 30 0.86 -16.18 7.50
N PHE A 31 0.82 -15.44 6.40
CA PHE A 31 2.00 -15.13 5.62
C PHE A 31 2.47 -13.69 5.83
N PHE A 32 1.62 -12.68 5.63
CA PHE A 32 2.05 -11.29 5.77
C PHE A 32 2.42 -10.96 7.23
N GLN A 33 1.51 -11.19 8.17
CA GLN A 33 1.73 -10.91 9.58
C GLN A 33 2.55 -12.00 10.27
N GLY A 34 2.24 -13.28 10.01
CA GLY A 34 2.88 -14.41 10.68
C GLY A 34 4.33 -14.67 10.26
N ILE A 35 4.73 -14.31 9.03
CA ILE A 35 6.06 -14.65 8.47
C ILE A 35 6.81 -13.41 8.00
N LEU A 36 6.22 -12.59 7.12
CA LEU A 36 6.93 -11.45 6.54
C LEU A 36 7.20 -10.35 7.56
N GLN A 37 6.21 -9.97 8.36
CA GLN A 37 6.36 -8.89 9.34
C GLN A 37 7.55 -9.09 10.30
N PRO A 38 7.71 -10.24 10.99
CA PRO A 38 8.85 -10.41 11.88
C PRO A 38 10.18 -10.39 11.11
N GLN A 39 10.24 -10.91 9.89
CA GLN A 39 11.45 -10.87 9.07
C GLN A 39 11.79 -9.46 8.60
N LEU A 40 10.78 -8.68 8.23
CA LEU A 40 10.93 -7.28 7.84
C LEU A 40 11.32 -6.41 9.04
N LEU A 41 10.90 -6.73 10.25
CA LEU A 41 11.26 -5.97 11.46
C LEU A 41 12.63 -6.37 12.05
N GLN A 42 13.29 -7.40 11.54
CA GLN A 42 14.63 -7.80 12.00
C GLN A 42 15.72 -6.78 11.66
N MET A 43 16.82 -6.85 12.42
CA MET A 43 17.95 -5.92 12.33
C MET A 43 19.17 -6.51 11.61
N SER A 44 19.18 -7.80 11.29
CA SER A 44 20.32 -8.41 10.59
C SER A 44 20.26 -8.11 9.10
N GLU A 45 21.35 -7.61 8.54
CA GLU A 45 21.44 -7.19 7.12
C GLU A 45 21.00 -8.30 6.16
N LEU A 46 21.49 -9.53 6.36
CA LEU A 46 21.11 -10.68 5.53
C LEU A 46 19.60 -10.97 5.58
N ALA A 47 18.97 -10.86 6.76
CA ALA A 47 17.54 -11.08 6.89
C ALA A 47 16.73 -9.94 6.25
N VAL A 48 17.19 -8.69 6.43
CA VAL A 48 16.56 -7.52 5.82
C VAL A 48 16.59 -7.62 4.29
N LEU A 49 17.74 -7.92 3.70
CA LEU A 49 17.88 -8.09 2.26
C LEU A 49 17.03 -9.25 1.74
N GLY A 50 17.06 -10.41 2.42
CA GLY A 50 16.25 -11.57 2.06
C GLY A 50 14.75 -11.29 2.13
N ALA A 51 14.28 -10.71 3.23
CA ALA A 51 12.88 -10.37 3.43
C ALA A 51 12.39 -9.31 2.44
N THR A 52 13.22 -8.30 2.17
CA THR A 52 12.92 -7.26 1.18
C THR A 52 12.86 -7.83 -0.24
N ALA A 53 13.74 -8.77 -0.59
CA ALA A 53 13.71 -9.45 -1.88
C ALA A 53 12.45 -10.31 -2.05
N VAL A 54 12.08 -11.08 -1.02
CA VAL A 54 10.83 -11.86 -1.00
C VAL A 54 9.63 -10.93 -1.14
N LEU A 55 9.58 -9.85 -0.37
CA LEU A 55 8.49 -8.88 -0.42
C LEU A 55 8.40 -8.20 -1.79
N THR A 56 9.53 -7.82 -2.39
CA THR A 56 9.58 -7.23 -3.74
C THR A 56 9.01 -8.21 -4.76
N GLY A 57 9.38 -9.49 -4.67
CA GLY A 57 8.82 -10.55 -5.50
C GLY A 57 7.32 -10.73 -5.29
N THR A 58 6.86 -10.69 -4.03
CA THR A 58 5.44 -10.77 -3.67
C THR A 58 4.64 -9.61 -4.24
N VAL A 59 5.11 -8.37 -4.06
CA VAL A 59 4.50 -7.19 -4.66
C VAL A 59 4.44 -7.39 -6.16
N ARG A 60 5.55 -7.68 -6.84
CA ARG A 60 5.59 -7.85 -8.29
C ARG A 60 4.57 -8.87 -8.80
N GLN A 61 4.46 -10.02 -8.12
CA GLN A 61 3.64 -11.13 -8.58
C GLN A 61 2.14 -10.95 -8.36
N LEU A 62 1.71 -10.37 -7.24
CA LEU A 62 0.29 -10.26 -6.90
C LEU A 62 -0.47 -9.30 -7.84
N ARG A 63 -1.56 -9.80 -8.42
CA ARG A 63 -2.45 -9.08 -9.34
C ARG A 63 -3.89 -9.08 -8.84
N SER A 64 -4.29 -10.06 -8.04
CA SER A 64 -5.66 -10.14 -7.55
C SER A 64 -6.01 -8.94 -6.66
N PRO A 65 -7.13 -8.24 -6.92
CA PRO A 65 -7.50 -7.08 -6.13
C PRO A 65 -7.61 -7.36 -4.61
N PRO A 66 -8.19 -8.50 -4.16
CA PRO A 66 -8.28 -8.81 -2.74
C PRO A 66 -6.92 -8.98 -2.04
N LEU A 67 -5.98 -9.74 -2.64
CA LEU A 67 -4.65 -9.94 -2.05
C LEU A 67 -3.80 -8.67 -2.13
N LEU A 68 -3.86 -7.97 -3.26
CA LEU A 68 -3.14 -6.70 -3.43
C LEU A 68 -3.61 -5.68 -2.41
N HIS A 69 -4.92 -5.58 -2.19
CA HIS A 69 -5.48 -4.69 -1.18
C HIS A 69 -4.93 -4.99 0.22
N ARG A 70 -5.00 -6.25 0.66
CA ARG A 70 -4.48 -6.65 1.97
C ARG A 70 -2.97 -6.44 2.10
N LEU A 71 -2.18 -6.75 1.06
CA LEU A 71 -0.74 -6.49 1.04
C LEU A 71 -0.45 -4.98 1.22
N VAL A 72 -1.18 -4.14 0.50
CA VAL A 72 -0.99 -2.69 0.55
C VAL A 72 -1.36 -2.13 1.93
N LEU A 73 -2.46 -2.58 2.53
CA LEU A 73 -2.83 -2.18 3.90
C LEU A 73 -1.82 -2.70 4.93
N PHE A 74 -1.32 -3.92 4.75
CA PHE A 74 -0.28 -4.50 5.59
C PHE A 74 1.01 -3.65 5.56
N LEU A 75 1.44 -3.20 4.39
CA LEU A 75 2.69 -2.44 4.24
C LEU A 75 2.56 -0.97 4.62
N LEU A 76 1.45 -0.33 4.24
CA LEU A 76 1.29 1.13 4.31
C LEU A 76 0.35 1.58 5.42
N GLY A 77 -0.33 0.64 6.08
CA GLY A 77 -1.33 0.91 7.11
C GLY A 77 -2.72 1.17 6.51
N PRO A 78 -3.80 1.11 7.31
CA PRO A 78 -5.18 1.29 6.80
C PRO A 78 -5.53 2.74 6.45
N HIS A 79 -4.81 3.68 7.04
CA HIS A 79 -5.30 5.04 7.20
C HIS A 79 -4.72 5.96 6.12
N ARG A 80 -5.59 6.78 5.52
CA ARG A 80 -5.24 7.76 4.48
C ARG A 80 -5.08 9.17 5.01
N HIS A 81 -5.30 9.39 6.30
CA HIS A 81 -5.19 10.71 6.89
C HIS A 81 -3.76 11.26 6.78
N PRO A 82 -3.61 12.58 6.65
CA PRO A 82 -2.35 13.31 6.82
C PRO A 82 -1.47 12.79 7.95
N GLU A 83 -0.16 12.72 7.74
CA GLU A 83 0.75 12.65 8.90
C GLU A 83 0.79 14.02 9.57
N THR A 84 0.49 14.05 10.87
CA THR A 84 0.64 15.23 11.72
C THR A 84 1.77 15.02 12.73
N PRO A 85 2.44 16.10 13.20
CA PRO A 85 3.46 15.98 14.24
C PRO A 85 2.85 15.35 15.50
N GLY A 86 3.33 14.16 15.87
CA GLY A 86 2.85 13.39 17.03
C GLY A 86 2.08 12.12 16.69
N ASP A 87 1.72 11.88 15.42
CA ASP A 87 1.11 10.62 15.00
C ASP A 87 2.11 9.46 15.06
N ALA A 88 1.68 8.33 15.62
CA ALA A 88 2.45 7.09 15.57
C ALA A 88 2.42 6.54 14.12
N PRO A 89 3.57 6.47 13.42
CA PRO A 89 3.57 6.00 12.05
C PRO A 89 3.32 4.50 12.00
N HIS A 90 2.79 4.01 10.88
CA HIS A 90 2.66 2.57 10.67
C HIS A 90 4.04 1.91 10.69
N PRO A 91 4.34 0.95 11.58
CA PRO A 91 5.71 0.49 11.85
C PRO A 91 6.46 0.01 10.61
N LEU A 92 5.81 -0.80 9.77
CA LEU A 92 6.43 -1.30 8.54
C LEU A 92 6.69 -0.19 7.53
N ARG A 93 5.76 0.76 7.41
CA ARG A 93 5.93 1.90 6.49
C ARG A 93 7.10 2.77 6.93
N ALA A 94 7.17 3.12 8.21
CA ALA A 94 8.26 3.92 8.76
C ALA A 94 9.62 3.24 8.54
N GLN A 95 9.71 1.95 8.88
CA GLN A 95 10.95 1.19 8.75
C GLN A 95 11.39 1.03 7.29
N LEU A 96 10.45 0.76 6.37
CA LEU A 96 10.79 0.62 4.95
C LEU A 96 11.27 1.96 4.36
N ILE A 97 10.68 3.08 4.77
CA ILE A 97 11.11 4.42 4.36
C ILE A 97 12.50 4.74 4.92
N GLU A 98 12.75 4.47 6.20
CA GLU A 98 14.05 4.68 6.84
C GLU A 98 15.17 3.90 6.12
N ARG A 99 14.86 2.68 5.66
CA ARG A 99 15.81 1.86 4.90
C ARG A 99 16.19 2.41 3.54
N CYS A 100 15.45 3.36 2.97
CA CYS A 100 15.83 3.99 1.71
C CYS A 100 17.08 4.88 1.83
N ASP A 101 17.42 5.32 3.05
CA ASP A 101 18.62 6.12 3.36
C ASP A 101 19.53 5.37 4.34
N HIS A 102 19.65 4.05 4.16
CA HIS A 102 20.49 3.21 5.01
C HIS A 102 21.97 3.34 4.62
N LEU A 103 22.87 3.18 5.61
CA LEU A 103 24.33 3.23 5.42
C LEU A 103 24.88 2.17 4.46
N SER A 104 24.14 1.07 4.28
CA SER A 104 24.44 0.00 3.31
C SER A 104 23.67 0.29 2.03
N ASP A 105 24.40 0.59 0.96
CA ASP A 105 23.84 0.86 -0.37
C ASP A 105 22.97 -0.30 -0.88
N GLU A 106 23.28 -1.54 -0.50
CA GLU A 106 22.50 -2.72 -0.88
C GLU A 106 21.10 -2.68 -0.27
N ILE A 107 20.99 -2.33 1.01
CA ILE A 107 19.69 -2.20 1.70
C ILE A 107 18.89 -1.04 1.11
N SER A 108 19.54 0.11 0.88
CA SER A 108 18.91 1.29 0.28
C SER A 108 18.37 0.97 -1.11
N LEU A 109 19.18 0.35 -1.97
CA LEU A 109 18.78 -0.03 -3.31
C LEU A 109 17.67 -1.10 -3.32
N ALA A 110 17.76 -2.11 -2.45
CA ALA A 110 16.72 -3.13 -2.33
C ALA A 110 15.37 -2.52 -1.91
N SER A 111 15.40 -1.58 -0.96
CA SER A 111 14.21 -0.88 -0.48
C SER A 111 13.61 0.04 -1.55
N LEU A 112 14.45 0.79 -2.27
CA LEU A 112 14.00 1.63 -3.40
C LEU A 112 13.34 0.79 -4.50
N ARG A 113 13.90 -0.37 -4.85
CA ARG A 113 13.29 -1.32 -5.81
C ARG A 113 11.93 -1.83 -5.35
N LEU A 114 11.75 -2.09 -4.06
CA LEU A 114 10.45 -2.46 -3.50
C LEU A 114 9.42 -1.35 -3.71
N PHE A 115 9.77 -0.10 -3.41
CA PHE A 115 8.86 1.04 -3.61
C PHE A 115 8.54 1.26 -5.09
N GLU A 116 9.52 1.07 -5.98
CA GLU A 116 9.31 1.10 -7.42
C GLU A 116 8.27 0.06 -7.87
N GLU A 117 8.34 -1.18 -7.37
CA GLU A 117 7.33 -2.22 -7.64
C GLU A 117 5.96 -1.87 -7.06
N LEU A 118 5.90 -1.27 -5.87
CA LEU A 118 4.64 -0.81 -5.28
C LEU A 118 3.99 0.28 -6.14
N LEU A 119 4.75 1.28 -6.57
CA LEU A 119 4.24 2.40 -7.36
C LEU A 119 3.75 1.98 -8.75
N ARG A 120 4.22 0.84 -9.28
CA ARG A 120 3.70 0.24 -10.50
C ARG A 120 2.32 -0.40 -10.33
N LYS A 121 1.84 -0.61 -9.09
CA LYS A 121 0.55 -1.26 -8.86
C LYS A 121 -0.61 -0.28 -9.09
N PRO A 122 -1.68 -0.72 -9.79
CA PRO A 122 -2.87 0.09 -10.01
C PRO A 122 -3.76 0.13 -8.76
N HIS A 123 -3.20 0.62 -7.65
CA HIS A 123 -3.88 0.68 -6.36
C HIS A 123 -3.69 2.05 -5.72
N GLU A 124 -4.75 2.86 -5.75
CA GLU A 124 -4.77 4.26 -5.31
C GLU A 124 -4.13 4.49 -3.92
N HIS A 125 -4.36 3.56 -2.98
CA HIS A 125 -3.81 3.66 -1.63
C HIS A 125 -2.28 3.73 -1.58
N VAL A 126 -1.59 3.19 -2.60
CA VAL A 126 -0.13 3.25 -2.71
C VAL A 126 0.32 4.69 -2.97
N ALA A 127 -0.19 5.30 -4.04
CA ALA A 127 0.14 6.69 -4.38
C ALA A 127 -0.26 7.63 -3.24
N HIS A 128 -1.40 7.38 -2.61
CA HIS A 128 -1.86 8.18 -1.47
C HIS A 128 -0.90 8.12 -0.29
N ASN A 129 -0.46 6.92 0.13
CA ASN A 129 0.37 6.77 1.33
C ASN A 129 1.85 7.03 1.12
N LEU A 130 2.37 6.86 -0.09
CA LEU A 130 3.77 7.10 -0.40
C LEU A 130 4.03 8.53 -0.86
N VAL A 131 3.07 9.13 -1.58
CA VAL A 131 3.23 10.47 -2.17
C VAL A 131 2.34 11.48 -1.45
N LEU A 132 1.02 11.34 -1.57
CA LEU A 132 0.09 12.41 -1.16
C LEU A 132 0.10 12.70 0.34
N ARG A 133 0.25 11.68 1.19
CA ARG A 133 0.29 11.86 2.65
C ARG A 133 1.45 12.77 3.09
N ASN A 134 2.55 12.75 2.34
CA ASN A 134 3.79 13.46 2.65
C ASN A 134 3.90 14.85 2.00
N LEU A 135 2.92 15.28 1.21
CA LEU A 135 2.94 16.62 0.59
C LEU A 135 2.52 17.69 1.62
N GLU A 136 3.39 18.67 1.86
CA GLU A 136 3.20 19.75 2.84
C GLU A 136 2.16 20.80 2.38
N ALA A 137 2.24 21.26 1.13
CA ALA A 137 1.45 22.40 0.65
C ALA A 137 0.03 22.06 0.18
N ARG A 138 -0.24 20.79 -0.17
CA ARG A 138 -1.55 20.20 -0.55
C ARG A 138 -2.49 21.05 -1.42
N ALA A 139 -1.96 21.87 -2.33
CA ALA A 139 -2.75 22.73 -3.20
C ALA A 139 -3.81 21.95 -4.04
N TYR A 140 -3.62 20.65 -4.23
CA TYR A 140 -4.61 19.76 -4.87
C TYR A 140 -5.92 19.58 -4.08
N LEU A 141 -5.91 19.68 -2.74
CA LEU A 141 -7.14 19.61 -1.92
C LEU A 141 -7.95 20.91 -2.01
N GLN A 142 -7.27 22.05 -2.17
CA GLN A 142 -7.93 23.35 -2.33
C GLN A 142 -8.68 23.43 -3.66
N ARG A 143 -8.10 22.88 -4.73
CA ARG A 143 -8.71 22.87 -6.07
C ARG A 143 -10.00 22.05 -6.16
N GLY A 144 -10.10 20.93 -5.45
CA GLY A 144 -11.32 20.10 -5.46
C GLY A 144 -12.52 20.74 -4.74
N ALA A 145 -12.30 21.71 -3.86
CA ALA A 145 -13.37 22.46 -3.20
C ALA A 145 -13.92 23.58 -4.10
N GLU A 146 -13.08 24.16 -4.96
CA GLU A 146 -13.46 25.25 -5.87
C GLU A 146 -14.23 24.75 -7.11
N GLU A 147 -14.04 23.50 -7.54
CA GLU A 147 -14.78 22.91 -8.66
C GLU A 147 -16.20 22.44 -8.29
N ARG A 148 -16.54 22.32 -7.00
CA ARG A 148 -17.94 22.24 -6.54
C ARG A 148 -18.52 23.66 -6.49
N GLY A 149 -18.82 24.19 -7.67
CA GLY A 149 -19.61 25.41 -7.79
C GLY A 149 -20.95 25.29 -7.03
N PRO A 150 -21.51 26.41 -6.54
CA PRO A 150 -22.80 26.40 -5.86
C PRO A 150 -23.87 25.75 -6.77
N PRO A 151 -24.85 25.01 -6.20
CA PRO A 151 -25.93 24.47 -7.00
C PRO A 151 -26.60 25.62 -7.76
N GLU A 152 -26.67 25.49 -9.09
CA GLU A 152 -27.44 26.39 -9.93
C GLU A 152 -28.87 26.40 -9.39
N THR A 153 -29.30 27.57 -8.94
CA THR A 153 -30.68 27.79 -8.52
C THR A 153 -31.47 28.00 -9.79
N ASP A 154 -32.26 27.00 -10.18
CA ASP A 154 -33.26 27.16 -11.23
C ASP A 154 -34.18 28.33 -10.84
N PRO A 155 -34.34 29.37 -11.69
CA PRO A 155 -35.30 30.42 -11.42
C PRO A 155 -36.71 29.83 -11.48
N GLU A 156 -37.45 29.95 -10.38
CA GLU A 156 -38.86 29.59 -10.29
C GLU A 156 -39.64 30.31 -11.40
N GLU A 157 -40.25 29.52 -12.27
CA GLU A 157 -41.16 29.97 -13.33
C GLU A 157 -42.46 30.44 -12.66
N ASP A 158 -42.53 31.71 -12.27
CA ASP A 158 -43.74 32.33 -11.74
C ASP A 158 -44.80 32.41 -12.85
N GLY A 159 -45.79 31.52 -12.76
CA GLY A 159 -46.97 31.53 -13.62
C GLY A 159 -47.88 32.71 -13.34
N LEU A 160 -48.23 33.44 -14.41
CA LEU A 160 -49.44 34.26 -14.55
C LEU A 160 -49.99 34.13 -15.97
#